data_AF-A0A0R2XVE7-F1
#
_entry.id   AF-A0A0R2XVE7-F1
#
_cell.length_a   1.000
_cell.length_b   1.000
_cell.length_c   1.000
_cell.angle_alpha   90.00
_cell.angle_beta   90.00
_cell.angle_gamma   90.00
#
_symmetry.space_group_name_H-M   'P 1'
#
loop_
_entity.id
_entity.type
_entity.pdbx_description
1 polymer ?
#
loop_
_entity_poly.entity_id
_entity_poly.type
_entity_poly.pdbx_seq_one_letter_code
_entity_poly.pdbx_strand_id
1 'polypeptide(L)'
;MKSSLSIYAGPTARAQLLEQGVTAAQFKVLVGASGGPKWFVLYGLDRYLFGDFLQRRTEPLLTLGSSAGAWRMCCLATADPVAAIERLAKLYSEEQYSDTPTQLEITLKAEAMLAGMLGPTGAAEIAANTAIHTTIVADRSRGFGSSKRKSLQTAALGFAALANVFSRRSLSLFFERTLFSTQGEESPWRAANDLRTTLVPLRQNNVMQAMMATGAIPYVLEGVRDIPGAPRGLYWDGGMTDYHFDMDFHAGDGLVLYPHFSSEVI
;
A
#
# COMPACT_ATOMS: atom_id res chain seq x y z
N MET A 1 -16.22 -26.09 -15.78
CA MET A 1 -16.24 -24.67 -15.38
C MET A 1 -14.78 -24.23 -15.18
N LYS A 2 -14.36 -23.09 -15.73
CA LYS A 2 -13.06 -22.50 -15.36
C LYS A 2 -13.20 -21.91 -13.95
N SER A 3 -12.23 -22.15 -13.07
CA SER A 3 -12.23 -21.55 -11.73
C SER A 3 -12.07 -20.04 -11.85
N SER A 4 -12.82 -19.27 -11.06
CA SER A 4 -12.69 -17.81 -10.98
C SER A 4 -11.45 -17.37 -10.20
N LEU A 5 -10.83 -18.28 -9.44
CA LEU A 5 -9.64 -18.03 -8.63
C LEU A 5 -8.62 -19.16 -8.82
N SER A 6 -7.35 -18.78 -8.89
CA SER A 6 -6.22 -19.71 -8.78
C SER A 6 -5.51 -19.45 -7.46
N ILE A 7 -5.37 -20.49 -6.63
CA ILE A 7 -4.69 -20.39 -5.33
C ILE A 7 -3.29 -20.96 -5.48
N TYR A 8 -2.29 -20.12 -5.25
CA TYR A 8 -0.88 -20.50 -5.20
C TYR A 8 -0.46 -20.52 -3.74
N ALA A 9 0.06 -21.66 -3.29
CA ALA A 9 0.50 -21.84 -1.91
C ALA A 9 1.78 -22.66 -1.88
N GLY A 10 2.74 -22.24 -1.06
CA GLY A 10 3.93 -23.04 -0.76
C GLY A 10 3.57 -24.37 -0.08
N PRO A 11 4.49 -25.36 -0.04
CA PRO A 11 4.18 -26.71 0.45
C PRO A 11 3.52 -26.73 1.84
N THR A 12 4.03 -25.93 2.78
CA THR A 12 3.52 -25.82 4.16
C THR A 12 2.09 -25.26 4.19
N ALA A 13 1.86 -24.10 3.54
CA ALA A 13 0.55 -23.48 3.48
C ALA A 13 -0.48 -24.38 2.77
N ARG A 14 -0.07 -25.05 1.68
CA ARG A 14 -0.93 -25.96 0.93
C ARG A 14 -1.37 -27.15 1.80
N ALA A 15 -0.45 -27.76 2.54
CA ALA A 15 -0.78 -28.87 3.45
C ALA A 15 -1.81 -28.43 4.50
N GLN A 16 -1.55 -27.29 5.16
CA GLN A 16 -2.44 -26.73 6.18
C GLN A 16 -3.85 -26.42 5.65
N LEU A 17 -3.95 -25.78 4.48
CA LEU A 17 -5.25 -25.43 3.87
C LEU A 17 -6.04 -26.67 3.43
N LEU A 18 -5.37 -27.72 2.97
CA LEU A 18 -6.02 -28.98 2.58
C LEU A 18 -6.52 -29.77 3.79
N GLU A 19 -5.78 -29.77 4.89
CA GLU A 19 -6.13 -30.50 6.11
C GLU A 19 -7.24 -29.80 6.92
N GLN A 20 -7.13 -28.48 7.08
CA GLN A 20 -7.97 -27.70 8.01
C GLN A 20 -9.09 -26.94 7.29
N GLY A 21 -9.10 -26.94 5.95
CA GLY A 21 -9.89 -26.01 5.15
C GLY A 21 -9.32 -24.59 5.17
N VAL A 22 -9.98 -23.69 4.45
CA VAL A 22 -9.61 -22.28 4.36
C VAL A 22 -10.42 -21.49 5.37
N THR A 23 -9.77 -21.00 6.42
CA THR A 23 -10.40 -20.19 7.47
C THR A 23 -9.69 -18.86 7.63
N ALA A 24 -10.44 -17.81 7.97
CA ALA A 24 -9.85 -16.49 8.12
C ALA A 24 -8.81 -16.45 9.24
N ALA A 25 -8.98 -17.26 10.30
CA ALA A 25 -8.07 -17.39 11.44
C ALA A 25 -6.61 -17.71 11.04
N GLN A 26 -6.42 -18.48 9.97
CA GLN A 26 -5.10 -18.89 9.48
C GLN A 26 -4.27 -17.72 8.96
N PHE A 27 -4.89 -16.65 8.45
CA PHE A 27 -4.18 -15.55 7.82
C PHE A 27 -3.84 -14.43 8.81
N LYS A 28 -2.56 -14.22 9.07
CA LYS A 28 -2.07 -13.15 9.97
C LYS A 28 -1.78 -11.86 9.24
N VAL A 29 -1.44 -11.95 7.95
CA VAL A 29 -1.03 -10.81 7.12
C VAL A 29 -1.88 -10.79 5.85
N LEU A 30 -2.43 -9.63 5.52
CA LEU A 30 -3.02 -9.35 4.22
C LEU A 30 -2.14 -8.36 3.46
N VAL A 31 -1.71 -8.74 2.27
CA VAL A 31 -0.86 -7.91 1.42
C VAL A 31 -1.69 -7.34 0.28
N GLY A 32 -1.66 -6.02 0.14
CA GLY A 32 -2.32 -5.30 -0.95
C GLY A 32 -1.42 -5.24 -2.18
N ALA A 33 -1.81 -5.94 -3.25
CA ALA A 33 -1.13 -5.83 -4.53
C ALA A 33 -1.24 -4.41 -5.10
N SER A 34 -0.11 -3.84 -5.49
CA SER A 34 -0.04 -2.57 -6.23
C SER A 34 -0.72 -2.66 -7.58
N GLY A 35 -0.74 -1.56 -8.33
CA GLY A 35 -1.07 -1.59 -9.76
C GLY A 35 -2.36 -0.86 -10.11
N GLY A 36 -2.25 0.48 -10.15
CA GLY A 36 -3.14 1.40 -10.88
C GLY A 36 -4.59 0.93 -11.00
N PRO A 37 -5.18 0.81 -12.20
CA PRO A 37 -6.53 0.28 -12.37
C PRO A 37 -6.60 -1.26 -12.36
N LYS A 38 -5.47 -1.98 -12.25
CA LYS A 38 -5.48 -3.45 -12.31
C LYS A 38 -6.19 -4.07 -11.11
N TRP A 39 -6.23 -3.39 -9.96
CA TRP A 39 -6.92 -3.91 -8.78
C TRP A 39 -8.44 -4.06 -8.97
N PHE A 40 -9.06 -3.44 -9.98
CA PHE A 40 -10.49 -3.63 -10.25
C PHE A 40 -10.87 -5.10 -10.47
N VAL A 41 -9.96 -5.95 -10.95
CA VAL A 41 -10.23 -7.40 -11.06
C VAL A 41 -10.37 -8.07 -9.69
N LEU A 42 -9.83 -7.46 -8.64
CA LEU A 42 -9.89 -7.90 -7.26
C LEU A 42 -11.07 -7.29 -6.49
N TYR A 43 -11.76 -6.28 -7.04
CA TYR A 43 -12.83 -5.56 -6.35
C TYR A 43 -13.93 -6.48 -5.78
N GLY A 44 -14.40 -7.45 -6.57
CA GLY A 44 -15.40 -8.42 -6.09
C GLY A 44 -14.86 -9.31 -4.96
N LEU A 45 -13.59 -9.69 -5.05
CA LEU A 45 -12.91 -10.46 -4.01
C LEU A 45 -12.69 -9.61 -2.74
N ASP A 46 -12.33 -8.34 -2.88
CA ASP A 46 -12.16 -7.42 -1.76
C ASP A 46 -13.47 -7.21 -1.01
N ARG A 47 -14.60 -7.03 -1.71
CA ARG A 47 -15.92 -6.95 -1.05
C ARG A 47 -16.22 -8.18 -0.21
N TYR A 48 -15.91 -9.37 -0.73
CA TYR A 48 -16.09 -10.63 0.01
C TYR A 48 -15.12 -10.73 1.19
N LEU A 49 -13.83 -10.44 0.97
CA LEU A 49 -12.81 -10.51 2.01
C LEU A 49 -13.12 -9.53 3.14
N PHE A 50 -13.48 -8.30 2.79
CA PHE A 50 -13.65 -7.20 3.73
C PHE A 50 -15.00 -7.26 4.44
N GLY A 51 -16.06 -7.72 3.77
CA GLY A 51 -17.42 -7.74 4.32
C GLY A 51 -17.80 -9.03 5.04
N ASP A 52 -17.12 -10.15 4.75
CA ASP A 52 -17.51 -11.46 5.28
C ASP A 52 -16.30 -12.28 5.76
N PHE A 53 -15.39 -12.68 4.88
CA PHE A 53 -14.35 -13.65 5.24
C PHE A 53 -13.48 -13.19 6.41
N LEU A 54 -12.90 -11.99 6.34
CA LEU A 54 -12.00 -11.47 7.39
C LEU A 54 -12.75 -10.98 8.63
N GLN A 55 -14.06 -10.70 8.53
CA GLN A 55 -14.90 -10.31 9.68
C GLN A 55 -15.15 -11.48 10.66
N ARG A 56 -14.86 -12.71 10.24
CA ARG A 56 -14.95 -13.92 11.09
C ARG A 56 -13.72 -14.11 11.99
N ARG A 57 -12.75 -13.20 11.97
CA ARG A 57 -11.54 -13.25 12.79
C ARG A 57 -11.78 -12.63 14.17
N THR A 58 -11.03 -13.12 15.16
CA THR A 58 -10.94 -12.51 16.50
C THR A 58 -9.58 -11.83 16.73
N GLU A 59 -8.52 -12.39 16.14
CA GLU A 59 -7.16 -11.88 16.27
C GLU A 59 -6.90 -10.72 15.31
N PRO A 60 -6.12 -9.70 15.72
CA PRO A 60 -5.74 -8.60 14.83
C PRO A 60 -5.12 -9.08 13.52
N LEU A 61 -5.41 -8.36 12.44
CA LEU A 61 -4.86 -8.59 11.11
C LEU A 61 -3.82 -7.51 10.81
N LEU A 62 -2.63 -7.93 10.41
CA LEU A 62 -1.62 -7.02 9.87
C LEU A 62 -1.90 -6.79 8.39
N THR A 63 -1.88 -5.54 7.93
CA THR A 63 -1.98 -5.25 6.50
C THR A 63 -0.75 -4.49 6.03
N LEU A 64 -0.25 -4.86 4.85
CA LEU A 64 0.88 -4.20 4.20
C LEU A 64 0.50 -3.84 2.77
N GLY A 65 0.73 -2.60 2.35
CA GLY A 65 0.45 -2.20 0.98
C GLY A 65 1.27 -1.00 0.53
N SER A 66 1.46 -0.92 -0.78
CA SER A 66 1.98 0.23 -1.52
C SER A 66 0.98 0.60 -2.62
N SER A 67 1.03 1.83 -3.12
CA SER A 67 0.20 2.31 -4.23
C SER A 67 -1.30 2.03 -3.99
N ALA A 68 -2.03 1.64 -5.04
CA ALA A 68 -3.44 1.23 -4.92
C ALA A 68 -3.67 0.04 -3.96
N GLY A 69 -2.66 -0.80 -3.73
CA GLY A 69 -2.72 -1.86 -2.72
C GLY A 69 -2.89 -1.30 -1.31
N ALA A 70 -2.16 -0.23 -0.97
CA ALA A 70 -2.31 0.47 0.30
C ALA A 70 -3.70 1.10 0.46
N TRP A 71 -4.26 1.69 -0.61
CA TRP A 71 -5.60 2.29 -0.56
C TRP A 71 -6.68 1.26 -0.25
N ARG A 72 -6.57 0.05 -0.81
CA ARG A 72 -7.46 -1.07 -0.52
C ARG A 72 -7.36 -1.51 0.94
N MET A 73 -6.14 -1.63 1.48
CA MET A 73 -5.94 -1.96 2.90
C MET A 73 -6.50 -0.87 3.82
N CYS A 74 -6.38 0.40 3.43
CA CYS A 74 -7.01 1.51 4.15
C CYS A 74 -8.53 1.41 4.16
N CYS A 75 -9.17 0.97 3.06
CA CYS A 75 -10.61 0.68 3.05
C CYS A 75 -10.96 -0.37 4.11
N LEU A 76 -10.21 -1.47 4.17
CA LEU A 76 -10.41 -2.53 5.16
C LEU A 76 -10.34 -2.03 6.61
N ALA A 77 -9.55 -1.00 6.88
CA ALA A 77 -9.38 -0.42 8.21
C ALA A 77 -10.41 0.65 8.59
N THR A 78 -11.38 0.96 7.72
CA THR A 78 -12.52 1.85 8.06
C THR A 78 -13.64 1.10 8.80
N ALA A 79 -14.59 1.84 9.37
CA ALA A 79 -15.73 1.27 10.09
C ALA A 79 -16.69 0.48 9.18
N ASP A 80 -16.81 0.86 7.90
CA ASP A 80 -17.55 0.12 6.88
C ASP A 80 -16.64 -0.15 5.66
N PRO A 81 -15.87 -1.24 5.71
CA PRO A 81 -14.92 -1.60 4.67
C PRO A 81 -15.51 -1.77 3.27
N VAL A 82 -16.74 -2.32 3.21
CA VAL A 82 -17.41 -2.57 1.93
C VAL A 82 -17.86 -1.24 1.33
N ALA A 83 -18.48 -0.37 2.12
CA ALA A 83 -18.86 0.95 1.62
C ALA A 83 -17.62 1.78 1.22
N ALA A 84 -16.50 1.67 1.95
CA ALA A 84 -15.26 2.37 1.61
C ALA A 84 -14.68 1.90 0.26
N ILE A 85 -14.58 0.59 0.03
CA ILE A 85 -14.06 0.08 -1.25
C ILE A 85 -15.02 0.35 -2.42
N GLU A 86 -16.33 0.35 -2.17
CA GLU A 86 -17.35 0.75 -3.16
C GLU A 86 -17.23 2.23 -3.54
N ARG A 87 -17.04 3.13 -2.57
CA ARG A 87 -16.76 4.55 -2.82
C ARG A 87 -15.47 4.73 -3.62
N LEU A 88 -14.40 4.03 -3.24
CA LEU A 88 -13.13 4.08 -3.97
C LEU A 88 -13.31 3.64 -5.42
N ALA A 89 -13.94 2.47 -5.63
CA ALA A 89 -14.17 1.92 -6.96
C ALA A 89 -14.99 2.87 -7.83
N LYS A 90 -16.06 3.45 -7.27
CA LYS A 90 -16.90 4.41 -7.97
C LYS A 90 -16.12 5.67 -8.37
N LEU A 91 -15.50 6.34 -7.39
CA LEU A 91 -14.75 7.57 -7.63
C LEU A 91 -13.60 7.38 -8.61
N TYR A 92 -12.88 6.25 -8.52
CA TYR A 92 -11.80 5.91 -9.44
C TYR A 92 -12.33 5.67 -10.87
N SER A 93 -13.41 4.89 -11.02
CA SER A 93 -13.93 4.52 -12.35
C SER A 93 -14.67 5.66 -13.06
N GLU A 94 -15.22 6.61 -12.31
CA GLU A 94 -15.94 7.78 -12.84
C GLU A 94 -15.01 9.00 -13.04
N GLU A 95 -13.72 8.88 -12.73
CA GLU A 95 -12.77 9.99 -12.84
C GLU A 95 -12.59 10.42 -14.31
N GLN A 96 -12.62 11.73 -14.53
CA GLN A 96 -12.49 12.32 -15.87
C GLN A 96 -11.47 13.44 -15.83
N TYR A 97 -10.51 13.38 -16.74
CA TYR A 97 -9.46 14.38 -16.88
C TYR A 97 -9.77 15.33 -18.04
N SER A 98 -9.16 16.52 -18.01
CA SER A 98 -9.05 17.35 -19.21
C SER A 98 -8.28 16.63 -20.31
N ASP A 99 -8.38 17.09 -21.56
CA ASP A 99 -7.72 16.45 -22.72
C ASP A 99 -6.19 16.33 -22.55
N THR A 100 -5.59 17.27 -21.82
CA THR A 100 -4.16 17.30 -21.50
C THR A 100 -3.99 17.57 -20.00
N PRO A 101 -4.20 16.56 -19.15
CA PRO A 101 -4.22 16.77 -17.72
C PRO A 101 -2.85 17.19 -17.20
N THR A 102 -2.86 18.18 -16.33
CA THR A 102 -1.64 18.61 -15.63
C THR A 102 -1.38 17.72 -14.41
N GLN A 103 -0.12 17.64 -13.95
CA GLN A 103 0.22 16.94 -12.72
C GLN A 103 -0.59 17.43 -11.51
N LEU A 104 -0.86 18.75 -11.45
CA LEU A 104 -1.69 19.35 -10.41
C LEU A 104 -3.15 18.88 -10.50
N GLU A 105 -3.72 18.84 -11.69
CA GLU A 105 -5.08 18.33 -11.90
C GLU A 105 -5.22 16.88 -11.42
N ILE A 106 -4.28 16.02 -11.82
CA ILE A 106 -4.27 14.60 -11.41
C ILE A 106 -4.12 14.49 -9.90
N THR A 107 -3.29 15.33 -9.29
CA THR A 107 -3.09 15.34 -7.84
C THR A 107 -4.35 15.75 -7.08
N LEU A 108 -5.01 16.83 -7.51
CA LEU A 108 -6.24 17.30 -6.86
C LEU A 108 -7.39 16.28 -7.01
N LYS A 109 -7.47 15.59 -8.15
CA LYS A 109 -8.45 14.52 -8.38
C LYS A 109 -8.19 13.30 -7.51
N ALA A 110 -6.93 12.86 -7.41
CA ALA A 110 -6.58 11.77 -6.49
C ALA A 110 -6.86 12.14 -5.02
N GLU A 111 -6.58 13.38 -4.61
CA GLU A 111 -6.91 13.88 -3.26
C GLU A 111 -8.42 13.87 -3.02
N ALA A 112 -9.21 14.35 -3.98
CA ALA A 112 -10.67 14.33 -3.89
C ALA A 112 -11.24 12.90 -3.83
N MET A 113 -10.70 11.98 -4.64
CA MET A 113 -11.06 10.56 -4.63
C MET A 113 -10.78 9.92 -3.27
N LEU A 114 -9.58 10.11 -2.71
CA LEU A 114 -9.23 9.54 -1.40
C LEU A 114 -10.02 10.21 -0.27
N ALA A 115 -10.29 11.51 -0.34
CA ALA A 115 -11.14 12.20 0.61
C ALA A 115 -12.58 11.65 0.57
N GLY A 116 -13.12 11.41 -0.63
CA GLY A 116 -14.44 10.79 -0.81
C GLY A 116 -14.49 9.34 -0.32
N MET A 117 -13.41 8.57 -0.52
CA MET A 117 -13.28 7.21 0.01
C MET A 117 -13.30 7.22 1.55
N LEU A 118 -12.47 8.06 2.18
CA LEU A 118 -12.36 8.16 3.64
C LEU A 118 -13.61 8.75 4.29
N GLY A 119 -14.29 9.68 3.60
CA GLY A 119 -15.35 10.47 4.22
C GLY A 119 -14.83 11.31 5.41
N PRO A 120 -15.72 11.80 6.28
CA PRO A 120 -15.34 12.70 7.37
C PRO A 120 -14.55 12.02 8.49
N THR A 121 -14.69 10.71 8.68
CA THR A 121 -14.16 9.98 9.85
C THR A 121 -13.12 8.91 9.51
N GLY A 122 -13.02 8.48 8.24
CA GLY A 122 -12.19 7.32 7.85
C GLY A 122 -10.71 7.45 8.24
N ALA A 123 -10.13 8.66 8.18
CA ALA A 123 -8.75 8.87 8.63
C ALA A 123 -8.57 8.63 10.14
N ALA A 124 -9.55 9.01 10.95
CA ALA A 124 -9.53 8.77 12.39
C ALA A 124 -9.77 7.28 12.70
N GLU A 125 -10.70 6.64 11.97
CA GLU A 125 -11.01 5.21 12.08
C GLU A 125 -9.76 4.36 11.81
N ILE A 126 -9.08 4.58 10.68
CA ILE A 126 -7.86 3.84 10.31
C ILE A 126 -6.79 4.01 11.39
N ALA A 127 -6.55 5.26 11.83
CA ALA A 127 -5.51 5.55 12.81
C ALA A 127 -5.78 4.94 14.20
N ALA A 128 -7.04 4.76 14.57
CA ALA A 128 -7.46 4.21 15.85
C ALA A 128 -7.78 2.70 15.79
N ASN A 129 -7.66 2.06 14.61
CA ASN A 129 -8.09 0.68 14.43
C ASN A 129 -7.17 -0.32 15.14
N THR A 130 -7.74 -1.09 16.07
CA THR A 130 -7.03 -2.12 16.84
C THR A 130 -7.20 -3.53 16.28
N ALA A 131 -8.18 -3.76 15.41
CA ALA A 131 -8.41 -5.04 14.75
C ALA A 131 -7.62 -5.16 13.43
N ILE A 132 -7.45 -4.05 12.72
CA ILE A 132 -6.72 -3.96 11.46
C ILE A 132 -5.52 -3.04 11.63
N HIS A 133 -4.33 -3.62 11.72
CA HIS A 133 -3.09 -2.88 11.88
C HIS A 133 -2.52 -2.51 10.51
N THR A 134 -2.75 -1.26 10.11
CA THR A 134 -2.46 -0.78 8.76
C THR A 134 -1.01 -0.34 8.63
N THR A 135 -0.31 -0.85 7.61
CA THR A 135 1.01 -0.38 7.19
C THR A 135 1.00 0.06 5.73
N ILE A 136 1.30 1.34 5.50
CA ILE A 136 1.40 1.97 4.18
C ILE A 136 2.88 2.19 3.87
N VAL A 137 3.32 1.76 2.70
CA VAL A 137 4.69 1.98 2.22
C VAL A 137 4.72 3.20 1.29
N ALA A 138 5.62 4.14 1.55
CA ALA A 138 5.91 5.25 0.63
C ALA A 138 7.41 5.56 0.66
N ASP A 139 7.94 6.14 -0.42
CA ASP A 139 9.37 6.29 -0.59
C ASP A 139 9.83 7.74 -0.48
N ARG A 140 10.64 8.03 0.55
CA ARG A 140 11.23 9.35 0.73
C ARG A 140 12.46 9.49 -0.15
N SER A 141 12.47 10.49 -1.02
CA SER A 141 13.68 10.86 -1.77
C SER A 141 14.83 11.25 -0.85
N ARG A 142 16.05 10.94 -1.28
CA ARG A 142 17.31 11.31 -0.64
C ARG A 142 18.16 12.18 -1.55
N GLY A 143 19.09 12.92 -0.95
CA GLY A 143 20.05 13.76 -1.66
C GLY A 143 19.37 14.76 -2.60
N PHE A 144 19.86 14.87 -3.84
CA PHE A 144 19.32 15.80 -4.83
C PHE A 144 17.91 15.43 -5.32
N GLY A 145 17.45 14.18 -5.11
CA GLY A 145 16.07 13.77 -5.43
C GLY A 145 15.02 14.52 -4.61
N SER A 146 15.38 15.03 -3.42
CA SER A 146 14.48 15.83 -2.57
C SER A 146 14.40 17.30 -2.98
N SER A 147 15.20 17.72 -3.97
CA SER A 147 15.25 19.10 -4.48
C SER A 147 13.89 19.57 -4.99
N LYS A 148 13.69 20.89 -5.06
CA LYS A 148 12.54 21.49 -5.76
C LYS A 148 12.76 21.59 -7.28
N ARG A 149 14.00 21.40 -7.75
CA ARG A 149 14.33 21.47 -9.19
C ARG A 149 13.98 20.15 -9.86
N LYS A 150 13.03 20.18 -10.82
CA LYS A 150 12.58 19.00 -11.58
C LYS A 150 13.75 18.26 -12.26
N SER A 151 14.71 18.98 -12.83
CA SER A 151 15.89 18.36 -13.47
C SER A 151 16.73 17.51 -12.53
N LEU A 152 16.87 17.91 -11.26
CA LEU A 152 17.60 17.13 -10.26
C LEU A 152 16.80 15.90 -9.80
N GLN A 153 15.48 16.03 -9.70
CA GLN A 153 14.59 14.88 -9.44
C GLN A 153 14.69 13.86 -10.57
N THR A 154 14.65 14.32 -11.82
CA THR A 154 14.79 13.47 -13.01
C THR A 154 16.14 12.76 -13.06
N ALA A 155 17.23 13.47 -12.81
CA ALA A 155 18.55 12.86 -12.74
C ALA A 155 18.63 11.80 -11.63
N ALA A 156 18.10 12.09 -10.43
CA ALA A 156 18.07 11.14 -9.33
C ALA A 156 17.26 9.88 -9.66
N LEU A 157 16.10 10.02 -10.30
CA LEU A 157 15.29 8.89 -10.76
C LEU A 157 16.02 8.05 -11.81
N GLY A 158 16.67 8.69 -12.78
CA GLY A 158 17.48 8.00 -13.79
C GLY A 158 18.63 7.21 -13.18
N PHE A 159 19.37 7.81 -12.24
CA PHE A 159 20.44 7.11 -11.53
C PHE A 159 19.92 5.99 -10.63
N ALA A 160 18.77 6.17 -9.96
CA ALA A 160 18.15 5.12 -9.18
C ALA A 160 17.77 3.91 -10.04
N ALA A 161 17.16 4.15 -11.21
CA ALA A 161 16.80 3.10 -12.15
C ALA A 161 18.05 2.34 -12.65
N LEU A 162 19.11 3.06 -13.04
CA LEU A 162 20.37 2.44 -13.45
C LEU A 162 21.02 1.63 -12.33
N ALA A 163 21.04 2.15 -11.10
CA ALA A 163 21.62 1.45 -9.96
C ALA A 163 20.81 0.20 -9.59
N ASN A 164 19.48 0.26 -9.68
CA ASN A 164 18.57 -0.85 -9.40
C ASN A 164 18.82 -2.06 -10.30
N VAL A 165 19.18 -1.84 -11.58
CA VAL A 165 19.57 -2.91 -12.53
C VAL A 165 20.74 -3.74 -12.00
N PHE A 166 21.68 -3.11 -11.29
CA PHE A 166 22.81 -3.83 -10.69
C PHE A 166 22.47 -4.44 -9.34
N SER A 167 21.73 -3.72 -8.50
CA SER A 167 21.30 -4.22 -7.20
C SER A 167 20.13 -3.41 -6.65
N ARG A 168 19.05 -4.08 -6.25
CA ARG A 168 17.94 -3.45 -5.53
C ARG A 168 18.38 -2.69 -4.28
N ARG A 169 19.38 -3.20 -3.55
CA ARG A 169 19.89 -2.52 -2.34
C ARG A 169 20.40 -1.11 -2.61
N SER A 170 20.87 -0.85 -3.84
CA SER A 170 21.33 0.47 -4.26
C SER A 170 20.23 1.54 -4.29
N LEU A 171 18.94 1.14 -4.38
CA LEU A 171 17.81 2.07 -4.24
C LEU A 171 17.89 2.86 -2.93
N SER A 172 18.46 2.26 -1.88
CA SER A 172 18.68 2.92 -0.59
C SER A 172 19.54 4.19 -0.70
N LEU A 173 20.34 4.37 -1.76
CA LEU A 173 21.10 5.61 -1.99
C LEU A 173 20.20 6.78 -2.39
N PHE A 174 19.08 6.49 -3.04
CA PHE A 174 18.17 7.48 -3.65
C PHE A 174 16.85 7.61 -2.89
N PHE A 175 16.41 6.51 -2.27
CA PHE A 175 15.16 6.43 -1.52
C PHE A 175 15.41 5.90 -0.11
N GLU A 176 14.49 6.25 0.77
CA GLU A 176 14.34 5.65 2.09
C GLU A 176 12.88 5.19 2.21
N ARG A 177 12.71 3.86 2.30
CA ARG A 177 11.43 3.23 2.47
C ARG A 177 10.81 3.71 3.77
N THR A 178 9.62 4.29 3.70
CA THR A 178 8.90 4.75 4.89
C THR A 178 7.69 3.87 5.12
N LEU A 179 7.67 3.21 6.27
CA LEU A 179 6.56 2.38 6.72
C LEU A 179 5.70 3.21 7.67
N PHE A 180 4.57 3.70 7.17
CA PHE A 180 3.57 4.36 8.02
C PHE A 180 2.67 3.29 8.64
N SER A 181 2.84 3.01 9.93
CA SER A 181 2.15 1.89 10.59
C SER A 181 1.33 2.34 11.81
N THR A 182 0.11 1.83 11.96
CA THR A 182 -0.72 2.10 13.16
C THR A 182 -0.10 1.51 14.43
N GLN A 183 0.75 0.48 14.29
CA GLN A 183 1.49 -0.10 15.42
C GLN A 183 2.74 0.72 15.79
N GLY A 184 3.15 1.72 14.99
CA GLY A 184 4.37 2.47 15.24
C GLY A 184 5.56 1.53 15.46
N GLU A 185 6.32 1.74 16.54
CA GLU A 185 7.50 0.95 16.93
C GLU A 185 7.25 -0.53 17.21
N GLU A 186 5.99 -0.93 17.45
CA GLU A 186 5.59 -2.33 17.64
C GLU A 186 5.32 -3.05 16.32
N SER A 187 5.44 -2.35 15.18
CA SER A 187 5.31 -2.95 13.86
C SER A 187 6.33 -4.06 13.68
N PRO A 188 5.93 -5.26 13.21
CA PRO A 188 6.86 -6.35 13.00
C PRO A 188 7.93 -6.02 11.96
N TRP A 189 7.64 -5.10 11.03
CA TRP A 189 8.57 -4.66 9.98
C TRP A 189 9.60 -3.64 10.46
N ARG A 190 9.64 -3.27 11.74
CA ARG A 190 10.65 -2.36 12.29
C ARG A 190 12.09 -2.84 12.03
N ALA A 191 12.31 -4.15 12.01
CA ALA A 191 13.62 -4.76 11.82
C ALA A 191 14.00 -4.99 10.34
N ALA A 192 13.17 -4.54 9.39
CA ALA A 192 13.44 -4.75 7.97
C ALA A 192 14.75 -4.06 7.54
N ASN A 193 15.66 -4.83 6.94
CA ASN A 193 17.06 -4.44 6.71
C ASN A 193 17.55 -4.65 5.26
N ASP A 194 16.66 -5.08 4.37
CA ASP A 194 16.88 -5.23 2.93
C ASP A 194 17.10 -3.88 2.24
N LEU A 195 16.39 -2.85 2.72
CA LEU A 195 16.49 -1.47 2.28
C LEU A 195 16.58 -0.53 3.48
N ARG A 196 17.15 0.65 3.25
CA ARG A 196 17.11 1.73 4.24
C ARG A 196 15.65 2.09 4.51
N THR A 197 15.24 1.86 5.75
CA THR A 197 13.84 1.94 6.15
C THR A 197 13.68 2.84 7.37
N THR A 198 12.63 3.65 7.36
CA THR A 198 12.16 4.41 8.52
C THR A 198 10.72 4.01 8.83
N LEU A 199 10.44 3.84 10.11
CA LEU A 199 9.09 3.58 10.61
C LEU A 199 8.50 4.89 11.13
N VAL A 200 7.24 5.14 10.78
CA VAL A 200 6.50 6.34 11.17
C VAL A 200 5.15 5.92 11.72
N PRO A 201 4.73 6.38 12.91
CA PRO A 201 3.38 6.12 13.39
C PRO A 201 2.33 6.70 12.42
N LEU A 202 1.42 5.86 11.95
CA LEU A 202 0.24 6.26 11.18
C LEU A 202 -0.80 6.80 12.17
N ARG A 203 -1.08 8.10 12.08
CA ARG A 203 -1.97 8.85 12.96
C ARG A 203 -2.96 9.64 12.11
N GLN A 204 -4.09 10.04 12.68
CA GLN A 204 -5.14 10.74 11.96
C GLN A 204 -4.63 11.92 11.11
N ASN A 205 -3.63 12.67 11.63
CA ASN A 205 -3.07 13.84 10.97
C ASN A 205 -2.10 13.55 9.81
N ASN A 206 -1.76 12.27 9.56
CA ASN A 206 -0.87 11.89 8.45
C ASN A 206 -1.43 10.75 7.57
N VAL A 207 -2.62 10.21 7.85
CA VAL A 207 -3.25 9.16 7.02
C VAL A 207 -3.42 9.62 5.57
N MET A 208 -4.04 10.77 5.35
CA MET A 208 -4.26 11.29 3.98
C MET A 208 -2.94 11.48 3.25
N GLN A 209 -1.94 12.05 3.90
CA GLN A 209 -0.64 12.33 3.31
C GLN A 209 0.14 11.05 2.99
N ALA A 210 0.07 10.03 3.85
CA ALA A 210 0.66 8.72 3.59
C ALA A 210 -0.04 8.01 2.42
N MET A 211 -1.37 8.09 2.35
CA MET A 211 -2.16 7.55 1.24
C MET A 211 -1.91 8.30 -0.08
N MET A 212 -1.73 9.62 -0.05
CA MET A 212 -1.34 10.38 -1.24
C MET A 212 0.09 10.01 -1.68
N ALA A 213 1.02 9.94 -0.73
CA ALA A 213 2.41 9.64 -1.01
C ALA A 213 2.58 8.25 -1.62
N THR A 214 1.95 7.22 -1.04
CA THR A 214 2.08 5.83 -1.51
C THR A 214 1.59 5.63 -2.94
N GLY A 215 0.74 6.51 -3.49
CA GLY A 215 0.31 6.49 -4.89
C GLY A 215 0.93 7.57 -5.78
N ALA A 216 1.86 8.38 -5.27
CA ALA A 216 2.42 9.51 -6.00
C ALA A 216 3.50 9.07 -7.01
N ILE A 217 3.06 8.58 -8.17
CA ILE A 217 3.96 8.16 -9.25
C ILE A 217 4.67 9.39 -9.83
N PRO A 218 6.02 9.42 -9.90
CA PRO A 218 6.75 10.53 -10.49
C PRO A 218 6.24 10.91 -11.88
N TYR A 219 6.15 12.22 -12.15
CA TYR A 219 5.60 12.83 -13.39
C TYR A 219 4.09 12.68 -13.61
N VAL A 220 3.39 11.82 -12.86
CA VAL A 220 1.93 11.65 -12.92
C VAL A 220 1.26 12.46 -11.81
N LEU A 221 1.72 12.27 -10.58
CA LEU A 221 1.24 12.94 -9.37
C LEU A 221 2.34 13.77 -8.74
N GLU A 222 1.98 14.85 -8.06
CA GLU A 222 2.93 15.61 -7.25
C GLU A 222 3.31 14.79 -6.01
N GLY A 223 4.61 14.77 -5.71
CA GLY A 223 5.10 14.09 -4.50
C GLY A 223 4.73 14.88 -3.25
N VAL A 224 4.44 14.17 -2.17
CA VAL A 224 4.00 14.77 -0.91
C VAL A 224 5.21 15.23 -0.11
N ARG A 225 5.23 16.47 0.35
CA ARG A 225 6.35 17.01 1.13
C ARG A 225 6.05 17.04 2.62
N ASP A 226 7.10 16.79 3.41
CA ASP A 226 7.14 17.03 4.85
C ASP A 226 5.92 16.45 5.60
N ILE A 227 5.63 15.17 5.37
CA ILE A 227 4.51 14.45 5.99
C ILE A 227 4.61 14.53 7.52
N PRO A 228 3.52 14.87 8.25
CA PRO A 228 3.56 14.99 9.70
C PRO A 228 4.06 13.73 10.41
N GLY A 229 5.00 13.91 11.33
CA GLY A 229 5.65 12.81 12.08
C GLY A 229 6.75 12.06 11.31
N ALA A 230 6.90 12.29 10.01
CA ALA A 230 7.89 11.64 9.18
C ALA A 230 9.15 12.53 8.98
N PRO A 231 10.32 11.96 8.63
CA PRO A 231 11.49 12.76 8.27
C PRO A 231 11.21 13.74 7.13
N ARG A 232 11.58 15.01 7.30
CA ARG A 232 11.40 16.05 6.26
C ARG A 232 11.91 15.61 4.89
N GLY A 233 11.18 15.88 3.82
CA GLY A 233 11.54 15.38 2.50
C GLY A 233 10.41 15.37 1.50
N LEU A 234 10.68 14.77 0.34
CA LEU A 234 9.72 14.56 -0.74
C LEU A 234 9.43 13.06 -0.83
N TYR A 235 8.15 12.69 -0.75
CA TYR A 235 7.68 11.32 -0.74
C TYR A 235 6.99 10.97 -2.04
N TRP A 236 7.24 9.76 -2.52
CA TRP A 236 6.73 9.18 -3.76
C TRP A 236 6.06 7.83 -3.50
N ASP A 237 5.46 7.29 -4.57
CA ASP A 237 4.80 5.99 -4.57
C ASP A 237 5.70 4.92 -3.94
N GLY A 238 5.13 4.10 -3.04
CA GLY A 238 5.87 3.02 -2.37
C GLY A 238 6.22 1.86 -3.32
N GLY A 239 5.62 1.83 -4.49
CA GLY A 239 5.98 0.95 -5.60
C GLY A 239 7.35 1.26 -6.19
N MET A 240 8.00 2.37 -5.82
CA MET A 240 9.37 2.64 -6.24
C MET A 240 10.35 1.63 -5.62
N THR A 241 10.13 1.21 -4.37
CA THR A 241 10.87 0.10 -3.74
C THR A 241 10.11 -1.21 -3.67
N ASP A 242 8.78 -1.17 -3.55
CA ASP A 242 7.96 -2.34 -3.20
C ASP A 242 6.68 -2.42 -4.05
N TYR A 243 6.82 -2.44 -5.39
CA TYR A 243 5.67 -2.66 -6.28
C TYR A 243 5.08 -4.06 -6.09
N HIS A 244 5.97 -5.04 -5.99
CA HIS A 244 5.70 -6.39 -5.56
C HIS A 244 6.53 -6.67 -4.30
N PHE A 245 5.86 -6.99 -3.20
CA PHE A 245 6.53 -7.29 -1.93
C PHE A 245 7.26 -8.63 -1.98
N ASP A 246 8.55 -8.60 -1.65
CA ASP A 246 9.46 -9.75 -1.52
C ASP A 246 10.18 -9.76 -0.15
N MET A 247 9.68 -8.98 0.81
CA MET A 247 10.22 -8.90 2.17
C MET A 247 9.63 -9.98 3.10
N ASP A 248 10.25 -10.18 4.26
CA ASP A 248 9.66 -11.02 5.30
C ASP A 248 8.34 -10.40 5.78
N PHE A 249 7.25 -11.16 5.68
CA PHE A 249 5.92 -10.75 6.10
C PHE A 249 5.69 -10.93 7.59
N HIS A 250 6.59 -11.59 8.33
CA HIS A 250 6.50 -11.80 9.77
C HIS A 250 5.20 -12.48 10.22
N ALA A 251 4.70 -13.40 9.39
CA ALA A 251 3.47 -14.14 9.64
C ALA A 251 3.62 -15.16 10.80
N GLY A 252 4.85 -15.49 11.21
CA GLY A 252 5.10 -16.56 12.20
C GLY A 252 4.54 -17.88 11.69
N ASP A 253 3.73 -18.55 12.51
CA ASP A 253 3.01 -19.79 12.12
C ASP A 253 1.72 -19.52 11.32
N GLY A 254 1.36 -18.25 11.14
CA GLY A 254 0.22 -17.85 10.31
C GLY A 254 0.56 -17.78 8.82
N LEU A 255 -0.49 -17.67 8.01
CA LEU A 255 -0.40 -17.52 6.56
C LEU A 255 -0.45 -16.05 6.14
N VAL A 256 0.11 -15.78 4.97
CA VAL A 256 -0.01 -14.50 4.26
C VAL A 256 -1.06 -14.68 3.16
N LEU A 257 -2.09 -13.83 3.16
CA LEU A 257 -3.03 -13.73 2.04
C LEU A 257 -2.57 -12.60 1.13
N TYR A 258 -2.31 -12.90 -0.15
CA TYR A 258 -1.88 -11.91 -1.13
C TYR A 258 -2.77 -11.96 -2.38
N PRO A 259 -3.99 -11.40 -2.33
CA PRO A 259 -4.88 -11.35 -3.49
C PRO A 259 -4.23 -10.54 -4.61
N HIS A 260 -4.05 -11.16 -5.78
CA HIS A 260 -3.21 -10.62 -6.84
C HIS A 260 -3.89 -10.75 -8.22
N PHE A 261 -3.66 -9.76 -9.09
CA PHE A 261 -4.22 -9.72 -10.44
C PHE A 261 -3.38 -10.50 -11.47
N SER A 262 -2.21 -11.00 -11.05
CA SER A 262 -1.28 -11.79 -11.86
C SER A 262 -0.97 -13.12 -11.14
N SER A 263 -0.68 -14.16 -11.91
CA SER A 263 -0.19 -15.45 -11.40
C SER A 263 1.27 -15.42 -10.96
N GLU A 264 1.97 -14.32 -11.24
CA GLU A 264 3.39 -14.12 -10.93
C GLU A 264 3.59 -12.83 -10.12
N VAL A 265 4.54 -12.90 -9.20
CA VAL A 265 5.08 -11.78 -8.42
C VAL A 265 6.52 -11.59 -8.91
N ILE A 266 6.80 -10.43 -9.53
CA ILE A 266 8.07 -10.14 -10.24
C ILE A 266 8.81 -9.02 -9.54
#